data_AF-A0A318YPU5-F1
#
_entry.id   AF-A0A318YPU5-F1
#
_cell.length_a   1.000
_cell.length_b   1.000
_cell.length_c   1.000
_cell.angle_alpha   90.00
_cell.angle_beta   90.00
_cell.angle_gamma   90.00
#
_symmetry.space_group_name_H-M   'P 1'
#
loop_
_entity.id
_entity.type
_entity.pdbx_description
1 polymer ?
#
loop_
_entity_poly.entity_id
_entity_poly.type
_entity_poly.pdbx_seq_one_letter_code
_entity_poly.pdbx_strand_id
1 'polypeptide(L)'
;MNPADGAVIFWKESYLMTILEHWHEDKGNEYPRCKVSGRLGSMVWKVFDRKGNELELTWYLVTKPRKYCVLVLHEANGTARFVYCDPPHRTVHGTYLRPWSGVDEKEELEHCAVRVFSSDLEEIKYSSEAWEHLKELQESSGEDVSRSPSVTRRKSPRDKTVTRKSVKPGCSKRYSMRGRAQESEEHTEADSSSSSEAGSSSEEEKYVPSPPHKRHKTTDTSNTSNTTEPMKPSKVVFRLGSQRVIGAIRYIPLDECRSRKELFDKATAFYQACDRDAQVKILACQISTQREQHYLFEDSDGEFRLLVEQALGLVDNLDRIVIDVLHVLQA
;
A
#
# COMPACT_ATOMS: atom_id res chain seq x y z
N MET A 1 -15.35 -11.76 20.33
CA MET A 1 -14.10 -11.27 20.94
C MET A 1 -13.92 -9.80 20.58
N ASN A 2 -13.88 -8.93 21.59
CA ASN A 2 -13.58 -7.50 21.42
C ASN A 2 -12.06 -7.33 21.17
N PRO A 3 -11.62 -6.63 20.11
CA PRO A 3 -10.23 -6.24 19.98
C PRO A 3 -10.04 -4.90 20.67
N ALA A 4 -9.76 -4.94 21.97
CA ALA A 4 -9.36 -3.79 22.77
C ALA A 4 -7.88 -3.90 23.19
N ASP A 5 -7.05 -4.51 22.36
CA ASP A 5 -5.59 -4.42 22.48
C ASP A 5 -5.03 -3.67 21.29
N GLY A 6 -4.30 -2.61 21.61
CA GLY A 6 -3.64 -1.72 20.66
C GLY A 6 -2.57 -2.47 19.89
N ALA A 7 -2.97 -3.11 18.79
CA ALA A 7 -2.06 -3.43 17.72
C ALA A 7 -1.51 -2.11 17.19
N VAL A 8 -0.27 -1.78 17.56
CA VAL A 8 0.53 -0.80 16.85
C VAL A 8 0.67 -1.36 15.44
N ILE A 9 -0.06 -0.76 14.50
CA ILE A 9 0.06 -1.09 13.09
C ILE A 9 1.45 -0.62 12.67
N PHE A 10 2.40 -1.56 12.60
CA PHE A 10 3.68 -1.34 11.95
C PHE A 10 3.45 -1.36 10.45
N TRP A 11 3.40 -0.16 9.87
CA TRP A 11 3.34 0.02 8.44
C TRP A 11 4.67 -0.45 7.85
N LYS A 12 4.62 -1.33 6.86
CA LYS A 12 5.80 -1.79 6.13
C LYS A 12 6.46 -0.64 5.36
N GLU A 13 5.72 0.44 5.11
CA GLU A 13 6.16 1.64 4.39
C GLU A 13 6.29 2.86 5.31
N SER A 14 7.43 3.01 6.00
CA SER A 14 7.67 4.09 6.97
C SER A 14 7.44 5.51 6.41
N TYR A 15 7.70 5.75 5.12
CA TYR A 15 7.54 7.07 4.50
C TYR A 15 6.08 7.50 4.36
N LEU A 16 5.13 6.56 4.25
CA LEU A 16 3.70 6.90 4.20
C LEU A 16 3.24 7.50 5.52
N MET A 17 3.77 7.02 6.65
CA MET A 17 3.52 7.62 7.94
C MET A 17 4.07 9.04 8.03
N THR A 18 5.29 9.27 7.54
CA THR A 18 5.88 10.62 7.48
C THR A 18 5.00 11.61 6.70
N ILE A 19 4.41 11.18 5.58
CA ILE A 19 3.48 12.03 4.80
C ILE A 19 2.24 12.41 5.63
N LEU A 20 1.64 11.45 6.35
CA LEU A 20 0.47 11.72 7.19
C LEU A 20 0.81 12.57 8.41
N GLU A 21 1.93 12.29 9.07
CA GLU A 21 2.41 13.04 10.22
C GLU A 21 2.66 14.49 9.84
N HIS A 22 3.39 14.73 8.75
CA HIS A 22 3.64 16.07 8.25
C HIS A 22 2.35 16.82 7.87
N TRP A 23 1.41 16.13 7.22
CA TRP A 23 0.10 16.72 6.93
C TRP A 23 -0.69 17.08 8.20
N HIS A 24 -0.63 16.24 9.23
CA HIS A 24 -1.28 16.50 10.52
C HIS A 24 -0.60 17.58 11.35
N GLU A 25 0.71 17.80 11.19
CA GLU A 25 1.41 18.94 11.79
C GLU A 25 0.85 20.26 11.26
N ASP A 26 0.56 20.35 9.94
CA ASP A 26 0.02 21.55 9.31
C ASP A 26 -1.51 21.71 9.51
N LYS A 27 -2.28 20.62 9.41
CA LYS A 27 -3.76 20.65 9.42
C LYS A 27 -4.41 20.20 10.74
N GLY A 28 -3.63 19.76 11.71
CA GLY A 28 -4.11 19.30 13.01
C GLY A 28 -5.09 18.11 12.91
N ASN A 29 -6.31 18.31 13.43
CA ASN A 29 -7.36 17.27 13.58
C ASN A 29 -8.31 17.15 12.37
N GLU A 30 -7.98 17.81 11.26
CA GLU A 30 -8.73 17.67 10.01
C GLU A 30 -8.56 16.27 9.40
N TYR A 31 -9.41 15.93 8.43
CA TYR A 31 -9.28 14.68 7.69
C TYR A 31 -8.54 14.94 6.37
N PRO A 32 -7.52 14.14 6.03
CA PRO A 32 -6.87 14.26 4.73
C PRO A 32 -7.83 13.84 3.61
N ARG A 33 -7.58 14.31 2.38
CA ARG A 33 -8.41 13.90 1.22
C ARG A 33 -8.35 12.39 0.96
N CYS A 34 -7.23 11.74 1.31
CA CYS A 34 -7.08 10.28 1.26
C CYS A 34 -7.94 9.52 2.26
N LYS A 35 -8.70 10.21 3.11
CA LYS A 35 -9.66 9.60 4.02
C LYS A 35 -10.80 8.96 3.24
N VAL A 36 -10.99 7.67 3.47
CA VAL A 36 -12.10 6.90 2.91
C VAL A 36 -13.37 7.20 3.69
N SER A 37 -14.43 7.54 2.98
CA SER A 37 -15.78 7.60 3.52
C SER A 37 -16.67 6.52 2.91
N GLY A 38 -17.46 5.86 3.74
CA GLY A 38 -18.47 4.90 3.30
C GLY A 38 -18.25 3.49 3.84
N ARG A 39 -19.30 2.67 3.75
CA ARG A 39 -19.16 1.23 3.98
C ARG A 39 -18.66 0.61 2.67
N LEU A 40 -17.67 -0.27 2.77
CA LEU A 40 -17.36 -1.18 1.67
C LEU A 40 -18.61 -2.03 1.44
N GLY A 41 -19.16 -1.97 0.22
CA GLY A 41 -20.20 -2.90 -0.18
C GLY A 41 -19.67 -4.34 -0.17
N SER A 42 -20.55 -5.33 -0.17
CA SER A 42 -20.17 -6.75 -0.21
C SER A 42 -19.60 -7.20 -1.55
N MET A 43 -19.34 -6.28 -2.49
CA MET A 43 -18.83 -6.60 -3.81
C MET A 43 -17.34 -6.87 -3.75
N VAL A 44 -16.91 -7.89 -4.50
CA VAL A 44 -15.50 -8.14 -4.77
C VAL A 44 -14.99 -7.11 -5.78
N TRP A 45 -13.70 -6.83 -5.71
CA TRP A 45 -13.08 -5.81 -6.55
C TRP A 45 -11.63 -6.17 -6.90
N LYS A 46 -11.17 -5.64 -8.04
CA LYS A 46 -9.75 -5.59 -8.43
C LYS A 46 -9.37 -4.16 -8.79
N VAL A 47 -8.08 -3.85 -8.73
CA VAL A 47 -7.57 -2.53 -9.11
C VAL A 47 -6.62 -2.68 -10.27
N PHE A 48 -6.77 -1.83 -11.28
CA PHE A 48 -5.93 -1.84 -12.47
C PHE A 48 -5.27 -0.48 -12.68
N ASP A 49 -4.01 -0.49 -13.08
CA ASP A 49 -3.32 0.70 -13.56
C ASP A 49 -3.80 1.09 -14.99
N ARG A 50 -3.23 2.18 -15.53
CA ARG A 50 -3.52 2.62 -16.91
C ARG A 50 -3.10 1.65 -18.01
N LYS A 51 -2.19 0.73 -17.71
CA LYS A 51 -1.70 -0.29 -18.65
C LYS A 51 -2.48 -1.60 -18.54
N GLY A 52 -3.42 -1.70 -17.60
CA GLY A 52 -4.20 -2.89 -17.32
C GLY A 52 -3.52 -3.89 -16.40
N ASN A 53 -2.41 -3.52 -15.75
CA ASN A 53 -1.78 -4.38 -14.74
C ASN A 53 -2.62 -4.36 -13.46
N GLU A 54 -2.87 -5.54 -12.89
CA GLU A 54 -3.53 -5.66 -11.60
C GLU A 54 -2.60 -5.16 -10.48
N LEU A 55 -3.13 -4.29 -9.62
CA LEU A 55 -2.43 -3.69 -8.49
C LEU A 55 -3.09 -4.11 -7.18
N GLU A 56 -2.30 -4.15 -6.12
CA GLU A 56 -2.80 -4.37 -4.77
C GLU A 56 -3.25 -3.05 -4.15
N LEU A 57 -4.44 -3.03 -3.55
CA LEU A 57 -4.95 -1.90 -2.80
C LEU A 57 -5.25 -2.34 -1.38
N THR A 58 -4.64 -1.68 -0.41
CA THR A 58 -4.81 -1.99 1.01
C THR A 58 -5.48 -0.82 1.71
N TRP A 59 -6.14 -1.12 2.81
CA TRP A 59 -6.73 -0.14 3.70
C TRP A 59 -6.00 -0.17 5.04
N TYR A 60 -5.93 0.99 5.67
CA TYR A 60 -5.30 1.09 6.97
C TYR A 60 -6.07 2.02 7.87
N LEU A 61 -6.12 1.67 9.16
CA LEU A 61 -6.74 2.47 10.21
C LEU A 61 -5.69 3.38 10.83
N VAL A 62 -5.78 4.67 10.54
CA VAL A 62 -5.04 5.70 11.27
C VAL A 62 -5.77 5.94 12.58
N THR A 63 -5.03 5.94 13.70
CA THR A 63 -5.63 6.12 15.05
C THR A 63 -5.31 7.46 15.69
N LYS A 64 -4.23 8.12 15.26
CA LYS A 64 -3.77 9.41 15.76
C LYS A 64 -3.50 10.36 14.58
N PRO A 65 -3.75 11.67 14.72
CA PRO A 65 -4.37 12.33 15.88
C PRO A 65 -5.87 12.04 15.99
N ARG A 66 -6.49 11.50 14.93
CA ARG A 66 -7.89 11.10 14.88
C ARG A 66 -8.05 9.74 14.20
N LYS A 67 -9.10 9.00 14.55
CA LYS A 67 -9.42 7.71 13.92
C LYS A 67 -10.05 7.89 12.53
N TYR A 68 -9.42 7.35 11.48
CA TYR A 68 -9.96 7.28 10.12
C TYR A 68 -9.27 6.20 9.27
N CYS A 69 -9.89 5.81 8.16
CA CYS A 69 -9.29 4.86 7.22
C CYS A 69 -8.73 5.58 6.00
N VAL A 70 -7.61 5.06 5.48
CA VAL A 70 -6.97 5.51 4.23
C VAL A 70 -6.80 4.34 3.26
N LEU A 71 -6.69 4.64 1.97
CA LEU A 71 -6.30 3.66 0.95
C LEU A 71 -4.82 3.84 0.60
N VAL A 72 -4.13 2.71 0.45
CA VAL A 72 -2.76 2.64 -0.04
C VAL A 72 -2.73 1.73 -1.25
N LEU A 73 -2.34 2.31 -2.39
CA LEU A 73 -2.12 1.58 -3.63
C LEU A 73 -0.66 1.12 -3.68
N HIS A 74 -0.45 -0.17 -3.93
CA HIS A 74 0.86 -0.78 -4.12
C HIS A 74 1.10 -1.00 -5.61
N GLU A 75 2.16 -0.38 -6.11
CA GLU A 75 2.55 -0.48 -7.51
C GLU A 75 3.44 -1.71 -7.75
N ALA A 76 3.44 -2.21 -8.99
CA ALA A 76 4.28 -3.34 -9.39
C ALA A 76 5.80 -3.13 -9.19
N ASN A 77 6.26 -1.88 -9.09
CA ASN A 77 7.65 -1.52 -8.81
C ASN A 77 8.03 -1.62 -7.31
N GLY A 78 7.08 -2.03 -6.46
CA GLY A 78 7.25 -2.11 -5.00
C GLY A 78 7.15 -0.74 -4.31
N THR A 79 6.70 0.30 -4.99
CA THR A 79 6.32 1.56 -4.34
C THR A 79 4.88 1.48 -3.83
N ALA A 80 4.54 2.33 -2.87
CA ALA A 80 3.17 2.50 -2.43
C ALA A 80 2.83 3.98 -2.39
N ARG A 81 1.55 4.32 -2.36
CA ARG A 81 1.10 5.71 -2.21
C ARG A 81 -0.30 5.77 -1.66
N PHE A 82 -0.61 6.84 -0.95
CA PHE A 82 -1.99 7.13 -0.63
C PHE A 82 -2.76 7.46 -1.89
N VAL A 83 -3.99 6.99 -1.93
CA VAL A 83 -4.94 7.33 -2.99
C VAL A 83 -6.29 7.69 -2.40
N TYR A 84 -7.07 8.45 -3.16
CA TYR A 84 -8.46 8.74 -2.86
C TYR A 84 -9.35 8.46 -4.06
N CYS A 85 -10.63 8.24 -3.80
CA CYS A 85 -11.64 8.08 -4.83
C CYS A 85 -11.98 9.45 -5.44
N ASP A 86 -11.79 9.59 -6.74
CA ASP A 86 -12.16 10.80 -7.47
C ASP A 86 -12.65 10.42 -8.87
N PRO A 87 -13.89 10.72 -9.28
CA PRO A 87 -14.96 11.28 -8.43
C PRO A 87 -15.32 10.34 -7.26
N PRO A 88 -15.96 10.86 -6.20
CA PRO A 88 -16.28 10.08 -5.00
C PRO A 88 -17.38 9.03 -5.21
N HIS A 89 -18.06 9.06 -6.37
CA HIS A 89 -19.13 8.13 -6.73
C HIS A 89 -18.65 7.06 -7.71
N ARG A 90 -19.30 5.90 -7.67
CA ARG A 90 -19.02 4.80 -8.61
C ARG A 90 -19.56 5.16 -10.00
N THR A 91 -18.75 4.93 -11.01
CA THR A 91 -19.11 5.02 -12.43
C THR A 91 -19.42 3.62 -13.00
N VAL A 92 -19.84 3.56 -14.27
CA VAL A 92 -20.06 2.28 -14.97
C VAL A 92 -18.79 1.43 -15.04
N HIS A 93 -17.61 2.06 -15.07
CA HIS A 93 -16.31 1.36 -15.09
C HIS A 93 -15.71 1.13 -13.69
N GLY A 94 -16.35 1.63 -12.63
CA GLY A 94 -15.87 1.51 -11.26
C GLY A 94 -15.51 2.85 -10.63
N THR A 95 -14.55 2.85 -9.71
CA THR A 95 -14.11 4.05 -9.00
C THR A 95 -12.66 4.35 -9.35
N TYR A 96 -12.41 5.53 -9.91
CA TYR A 96 -11.05 5.97 -10.22
C TYR A 96 -10.33 6.42 -8.95
N LEU A 97 -9.03 6.18 -8.94
CA LEU A 97 -8.14 6.42 -7.80
C LEU A 97 -7.11 7.47 -8.21
N ARG A 98 -7.07 8.55 -7.45
CA ARG A 98 -6.13 9.65 -7.62
C ARG A 98 -5.07 9.62 -6.52
N PRO A 99 -3.77 9.77 -6.83
CA PRO A 99 -2.73 9.85 -5.82
C PRO A 99 -2.92 11.04 -4.86
N TRP A 100 -2.52 10.86 -3.61
CA TRP A 100 -2.47 11.93 -2.61
C TRP A 100 -1.07 12.02 -2.01
N SER A 101 -0.45 13.19 -2.15
CA SER A 101 0.95 13.43 -1.75
C SER A 101 1.11 14.19 -0.43
N GLY A 102 0.03 14.40 0.33
CA GLY A 102 0.10 15.14 1.60
C GLY A 102 -0.08 16.64 1.42
N VAL A 103 0.88 17.44 1.91
CA VAL A 103 0.76 18.92 2.02
C VAL A 103 0.86 19.63 0.67
N ASP A 104 1.57 19.04 -0.29
CA ASP A 104 1.75 19.56 -1.64
C ASP A 104 0.56 19.24 -2.57
N GLU A 105 -0.68 19.41 -2.08
CA GLU A 105 -1.91 19.15 -2.86
C GLU A 105 -2.07 20.06 -4.10
N LYS A 106 -1.19 21.05 -4.28
CA LYS A 106 -1.27 21.99 -5.41
C LYS A 106 -0.88 21.36 -6.75
N GLU A 107 -0.16 20.25 -6.72
CA GLU A 107 0.12 19.47 -7.92
C GLU A 107 -1.01 18.44 -8.08
N GLU A 108 -2.02 18.78 -8.89
CA GLU A 108 -3.11 17.86 -9.20
C GLU A 108 -2.55 16.65 -9.96
N LEU A 109 -2.27 15.58 -9.21
CA LEU A 109 -1.82 14.33 -9.80
C LEU A 109 -2.96 13.69 -10.59
N GLU A 110 -2.63 13.18 -11.77
CA GLU A 110 -3.61 12.50 -12.59
C GLU A 110 -4.07 11.18 -11.95
N HIS A 111 -5.26 10.72 -12.33
CA HIS A 111 -5.79 9.42 -11.89
C HIS A 111 -4.83 8.30 -12.30
N CYS A 112 -4.47 7.45 -11.35
CA CYS A 112 -3.41 6.45 -11.50
C CYS A 112 -3.95 5.02 -11.66
N ALA A 113 -5.13 4.73 -11.10
CA ALA A 113 -5.71 3.40 -11.12
C ALA A 113 -7.26 3.46 -11.12
N VAL A 114 -7.89 2.35 -11.50
CA VAL A 114 -9.35 2.17 -11.44
C VAL A 114 -9.67 0.91 -10.64
N ARG A 115 -10.55 1.07 -9.64
CA ARG A 115 -11.10 -0.04 -8.86
C ARG A 115 -12.41 -0.50 -9.48
N VAL A 116 -12.40 -1.71 -10.02
CA VAL A 116 -13.53 -2.33 -10.72
C VAL A 116 -14.21 -3.30 -9.77
N PHE A 117 -15.55 -3.29 -9.75
CA PHE A 117 -16.35 -4.08 -8.82
C PHE A 117 -17.28 -5.03 -9.58
N SER A 118 -17.41 -6.28 -9.11
CA SER A 118 -18.43 -7.22 -9.57
C SER A 118 -18.98 -8.07 -8.41
N SER A 119 -19.99 -8.88 -8.69
CA SER A 119 -20.44 -9.96 -7.82
C SER A 119 -19.47 -11.15 -7.79
N ASP A 120 -18.73 -11.36 -8.88
CA ASP A 120 -17.76 -12.46 -9.04
C ASP A 120 -16.37 -11.91 -9.38
N LEU A 121 -15.32 -12.51 -8.81
CA LEU A 121 -13.94 -12.06 -8.97
C LEU A 121 -13.43 -12.30 -10.39
N GLU A 122 -13.87 -13.37 -11.04
CA GLU A 122 -13.44 -13.77 -12.39
C GLU A 122 -14.06 -12.91 -13.51
N GLU A 123 -15.19 -12.26 -13.20
CA GLU A 123 -15.83 -11.32 -14.12
C GLU A 123 -15.11 -9.97 -14.18
N ILE A 124 -14.26 -9.68 -13.20
CA ILE A 124 -13.58 -8.39 -13.11
C ILE A 124 -12.43 -8.35 -14.11
N LYS A 125 -12.66 -7.63 -15.20
CA LYS A 125 -11.69 -7.42 -16.27
C LYS A 125 -11.36 -5.94 -16.41
N TYR A 126 -10.12 -5.68 -16.79
CA TYR A 126 -9.69 -4.34 -17.18
C TYR A 126 -10.38 -3.91 -18.49
N SER A 127 -10.78 -2.64 -18.56
CA SER A 127 -11.23 -1.99 -19.79
C SER A 127 -10.50 -0.66 -19.96
N SER A 128 -9.88 -0.46 -21.12
CA SER A 128 -9.21 0.80 -21.47
C SER A 128 -10.20 1.95 -21.65
N GLU A 129 -11.46 1.66 -22.01
CA GLU A 129 -12.53 2.65 -22.18
C GLU A 129 -12.82 3.42 -20.88
N ALA A 130 -12.47 2.85 -19.72
CA ALA A 130 -12.58 3.54 -18.44
C ALA A 130 -11.84 4.89 -18.45
N TRP A 131 -10.67 4.96 -19.09
CA TRP A 131 -9.89 6.19 -19.14
C TRP A 131 -10.46 7.23 -20.11
N GLU A 132 -11.10 6.78 -21.19
CA GLU A 132 -11.82 7.64 -22.12
C GLU A 132 -13.05 8.25 -21.46
N HIS A 133 -13.85 7.43 -20.78
CA HIS A 133 -15.00 7.89 -19.99
C HIS A 133 -14.57 8.88 -18.90
N LEU A 134 -13.44 8.66 -18.23
CA LEU A 134 -12.92 9.60 -17.24
C LEU A 134 -12.60 10.97 -17.85
N LYS A 135 -12.00 10.98 -19.04
CA LYS A 135 -11.67 12.20 -19.78
C LYS A 135 -12.94 12.98 -20.16
N GLU A 136 -13.95 12.29 -20.68
CA GLU A 136 -15.27 12.88 -20.99
C GLU A 136 -15.94 13.48 -19.74
N LEU A 137 -15.81 12.81 -18.60
CA LEU A 137 -16.35 13.29 -17.32
C LEU A 137 -15.64 14.57 -16.84
N GLN A 138 -14.33 14.67 -17.06
CA GLN A 138 -13.55 15.87 -16.74
C GLN A 138 -13.91 17.03 -17.67
N GLU A 139 -14.02 16.78 -18.98
CA GLU A 139 -14.37 17.80 -19.98
C GLU A 139 -15.78 18.36 -19.76
N SER A 140 -16.76 17.51 -19.46
CA SER A 140 -18.14 17.93 -19.18
C SER A 140 -18.30 18.70 -17.87
N SER A 141 -17.41 18.53 -16.90
CA SER A 141 -17.42 19.28 -15.65
C SER A 141 -16.85 20.71 -15.77
N GLY A 142 -16.11 20.99 -16.86
CA GLY A 142 -15.34 22.23 -17.04
C GLY A 142 -16.13 23.44 -17.55
N GLU A 143 -17.41 23.31 -17.90
CA GLU A 143 -18.17 24.41 -18.54
C GLU A 143 -18.78 25.45 -17.57
N ASP A 144 -18.68 25.30 -16.24
CA ASP A 144 -19.38 26.20 -15.29
C ASP A 144 -18.45 27.15 -14.49
N VAL A 145 -17.21 27.39 -14.93
CA VAL A 145 -16.23 28.25 -14.22
C VAL A 145 -16.30 29.74 -14.64
N SER A 146 -17.24 30.14 -15.51
CA SER A 146 -17.40 31.54 -15.94
C SER A 146 -18.73 32.20 -15.52
N ARG A 147 -19.21 31.96 -14.30
CA ARG A 147 -20.21 32.84 -13.67
C ARG A 147 -19.60 33.69 -12.56
N SER A 148 -19.20 34.90 -12.94
CA SER A 148 -18.91 36.01 -12.03
C SER A 148 -20.03 36.15 -10.97
N PRO A 149 -19.70 36.47 -9.71
CA PRO A 149 -20.70 36.67 -8.67
C PRO A 149 -21.42 38.00 -8.90
N SER A 150 -22.49 37.99 -9.70
CA SER A 150 -23.38 39.12 -9.81
C SER A 150 -24.22 39.22 -8.54
N VAL A 151 -23.78 40.09 -7.64
CA VAL A 151 -24.58 40.67 -6.56
C VAL A 151 -25.90 41.19 -7.14
N THR A 152 -27.01 40.48 -6.91
CA THR A 152 -28.34 41.10 -6.91
C THR A 152 -29.22 40.50 -5.83
N ARG A 153 -29.21 41.22 -4.71
CA ARG A 153 -30.26 41.30 -3.71
C ARG A 153 -31.63 41.47 -4.39
N ARG A 154 -32.52 40.47 -4.31
CA ARG A 154 -33.98 40.70 -4.44
C ARG A 154 -34.74 40.10 -3.28
N LYS A 155 -35.51 41.00 -2.65
CA LYS A 155 -36.42 40.78 -1.53
C LYS A 155 -37.75 40.19 -2.03
N SER A 156 -38.24 39.17 -1.31
CA SER A 156 -39.67 38.88 -1.01
C SER A 156 -40.59 38.51 -2.20
N PRO A 157 -41.81 37.94 -2.01
CA PRO A 157 -42.63 37.93 -0.79
C PRO A 157 -43.25 36.59 -0.35
N ARG A 158 -43.63 36.59 0.93
CA ARG A 158 -44.60 35.67 1.54
C ARG A 158 -45.92 35.72 0.77
N ASP A 159 -46.53 34.56 0.55
CA ASP A 159 -47.98 34.47 0.52
C ASP A 159 -48.50 33.25 1.30
N LYS A 160 -49.52 33.53 2.10
CA LYS A 160 -50.28 32.59 2.93
C LYS A 160 -51.60 32.32 2.23
N THR A 161 -51.94 31.08 1.91
CA THR A 161 -53.36 30.66 1.92
C THR A 161 -53.56 29.18 2.22
N VAL A 162 -53.98 28.93 3.45
CA VAL A 162 -55.02 27.99 3.91
C VAL A 162 -55.54 26.94 2.92
N THR A 163 -55.41 25.65 3.26
CA THR A 163 -56.53 24.69 3.12
C THR A 163 -56.48 23.62 4.22
N ARG A 164 -57.59 23.51 4.96
CA ARG A 164 -57.89 22.50 5.99
C ARG A 164 -58.02 21.11 5.37
N LYS A 165 -57.55 20.06 6.03
CA LYS A 165 -58.41 19.03 6.66
C LYS A 165 -57.61 18.03 7.50
N SER A 166 -58.15 17.83 8.69
CA SER A 166 -57.90 16.84 9.73
C SER A 166 -57.86 15.38 9.26
N VAL A 167 -57.04 14.52 9.89
CA VAL A 167 -57.43 13.26 10.57
C VAL A 167 -56.24 12.69 11.39
N LYS A 168 -56.47 12.59 12.71
CA LYS A 168 -55.95 11.67 13.77
C LYS A 168 -54.44 11.47 14.05
N PRO A 169 -53.99 11.69 15.31
CA PRO A 169 -52.72 11.19 15.84
C PRO A 169 -52.91 9.86 16.59
N GLY A 170 -52.11 8.86 16.21
CA GLY A 170 -51.96 7.60 16.94
C GLY A 170 -50.98 7.77 18.11
N CYS A 171 -51.53 7.71 19.31
CA CYS A 171 -50.83 7.60 20.58
C CYS A 171 -50.07 6.26 20.66
N SER A 172 -48.77 6.26 20.98
CA SER A 172 -48.14 5.07 21.56
C SER A 172 -47.22 5.45 22.71
N LYS A 173 -47.40 4.69 23.78
CA LYS A 173 -47.04 4.97 25.17
C LYS A 173 -45.55 4.75 25.43
N ARG A 174 -44.99 5.61 26.27
CA ARG A 174 -43.83 5.31 27.11
C ARG A 174 -44.16 4.10 27.99
N TYR A 175 -43.28 3.11 28.03
CA TYR A 175 -43.03 2.34 29.24
C TYR A 175 -41.52 2.17 29.41
N SER A 176 -41.04 2.85 30.45
CA SER A 176 -39.83 2.54 31.19
C SER A 176 -40.05 1.25 31.96
N MET A 177 -39.12 0.30 31.90
CA MET A 177 -38.79 -0.54 33.04
C MET A 177 -37.29 -0.82 33.09
N ARG A 178 -36.80 -0.74 34.32
CA ARG A 178 -35.44 -0.88 34.82
C ARG A 178 -35.39 -2.16 35.64
N GLY A 179 -34.23 -2.83 35.68
CA GLY A 179 -33.91 -3.92 36.61
C GLY A 179 -33.63 -5.25 35.88
N ARG A 180 -32.72 -6.12 36.32
CA ARG A 180 -31.86 -6.19 37.50
C ARG A 180 -30.84 -7.33 37.22
N ALA A 181 -29.69 -7.27 37.87
CA ALA A 181 -28.59 -8.23 37.81
C ALA A 181 -28.98 -9.68 38.12
N GLN A 182 -28.23 -10.64 37.55
CA GLN A 182 -28.02 -11.95 38.16
C GLN A 182 -26.62 -12.49 37.77
N GLU A 183 -25.81 -12.73 38.79
CA GLU A 183 -24.59 -13.55 38.78
C GLU A 183 -24.94 -15.01 38.46
N SER A 184 -24.05 -15.72 37.78
CA SER A 184 -23.90 -17.18 37.87
C SER A 184 -22.53 -17.57 37.34
N GLU A 185 -21.65 -17.97 38.25
CA GLU A 185 -20.49 -18.81 38.00
C GLU A 185 -20.97 -20.24 37.69
N GLU A 186 -20.35 -20.95 36.74
CA GLU A 186 -19.92 -22.33 36.99
C GLU A 186 -18.98 -22.88 35.90
N HIS A 187 -18.09 -23.73 36.40
CA HIS A 187 -17.05 -24.50 35.74
C HIS A 187 -17.53 -25.46 34.64
N THR A 188 -16.63 -25.78 33.70
CA THR A 188 -16.39 -27.17 33.31
C THR A 188 -15.05 -27.29 32.56
N GLU A 189 -14.16 -28.11 33.11
CA GLU A 189 -13.02 -28.70 32.42
C GLU A 189 -13.50 -29.86 31.53
N ALA A 190 -12.78 -30.12 30.44
CA ALA A 190 -12.46 -31.49 29.99
C ALA A 190 -11.50 -31.44 28.79
N ASP A 191 -10.45 -32.23 28.92
CA ASP A 191 -9.45 -32.61 27.93
C ASP A 191 -10.03 -33.17 26.63
N SER A 192 -9.27 -33.05 25.53
CA SER A 192 -8.95 -34.20 24.67
C SER A 192 -7.90 -33.86 23.62
N SER A 193 -6.74 -34.49 23.81
CA SER A 193 -5.68 -34.77 22.85
C SER A 193 -6.15 -35.65 21.68
N SER A 194 -5.60 -35.47 20.47
CA SER A 194 -5.07 -36.59 19.65
C SER A 194 -4.39 -36.12 18.34
N SER A 195 -3.11 -36.48 18.25
CA SER A 195 -2.29 -36.88 17.10
C SER A 195 -3.00 -37.36 15.82
N SER A 196 -2.44 -37.04 14.65
CA SER A 196 -2.01 -38.06 13.66
C SER A 196 -1.16 -37.48 12.50
N GLU A 197 -0.13 -38.26 12.18
CA GLU A 197 0.94 -38.11 11.20
C GLU A 197 0.58 -38.50 9.76
N ALA A 198 1.50 -38.15 8.84
CA ALA A 198 1.98 -38.92 7.69
C ALA A 198 1.24 -38.91 6.33
N GLY A 199 2.07 -38.83 5.27
CA GLY A 199 1.77 -39.21 3.87
C GLY A 199 2.40 -38.23 2.87
N SER A 200 3.67 -38.40 2.45
CA SER A 200 4.14 -39.29 1.38
C SER A 200 3.61 -38.95 -0.02
N SER A 201 4.48 -38.53 -0.95
CA SER A 201 4.76 -39.26 -2.20
C SER A 201 5.62 -38.41 -3.16
N SER A 202 6.74 -38.98 -3.62
CA SER A 202 7.60 -38.45 -4.68
C SER A 202 7.17 -38.98 -6.04
N GLU A 203 7.27 -38.18 -7.09
CA GLU A 203 7.43 -38.70 -8.45
C GLU A 203 8.48 -37.88 -9.22
N GLU A 204 9.56 -38.56 -9.58
CA GLU A 204 10.53 -38.19 -10.60
C GLU A 204 9.85 -38.16 -11.97
N GLU A 205 10.12 -37.16 -12.81
CA GLU A 205 9.97 -37.34 -14.25
C GLU A 205 11.14 -36.84 -15.07
N LYS A 206 11.41 -37.65 -16.10
CA LYS A 206 12.62 -37.78 -16.89
C LYS A 206 12.83 -36.67 -17.91
N TYR A 207 14.10 -36.38 -18.07
CA TYR A 207 14.75 -35.64 -19.14
C TYR A 207 14.57 -36.30 -20.52
N VAL A 208 14.28 -35.50 -21.56
CA VAL A 208 14.50 -35.87 -22.97
C VAL A 208 15.10 -34.67 -23.73
N PRO A 209 16.25 -34.82 -24.41
CA PRO A 209 16.89 -33.74 -25.16
C PRO A 209 16.46 -33.74 -26.64
N SER A 210 16.44 -32.57 -27.27
CA SER A 210 16.35 -32.44 -28.72
C SER A 210 17.41 -31.48 -29.29
N PRO A 211 17.86 -31.66 -30.55
CA PRO A 211 19.23 -31.35 -30.99
C PRO A 211 19.25 -30.25 -32.09
N PRO A 212 20.37 -29.92 -32.79
CA PRO A 212 20.88 -28.55 -32.87
C PRO A 212 20.69 -27.88 -34.25
N HIS A 213 20.49 -26.57 -34.29
CA HIS A 213 20.60 -25.79 -35.53
C HIS A 213 21.80 -24.83 -35.54
N LYS A 214 22.43 -24.81 -36.71
CA LYS A 214 23.81 -24.40 -37.00
C LYS A 214 23.94 -22.89 -37.19
N ARG A 215 25.03 -22.36 -36.62
CA ARG A 215 25.97 -21.32 -37.11
C ARG A 215 25.50 -20.37 -38.22
N HIS A 216 25.58 -19.07 -37.92
CA HIS A 216 26.22 -18.11 -38.83
C HIS A 216 27.31 -17.32 -38.10
N LYS A 217 28.43 -17.15 -38.79
CA LYS A 217 29.76 -16.72 -38.36
C LYS A 217 30.11 -15.42 -39.09
N THR A 218 30.60 -14.42 -38.35
CA THR A 218 31.58 -13.37 -38.75
C THR A 218 32.01 -12.68 -37.45
N THR A 219 33.16 -12.97 -36.83
CA THR A 219 34.55 -12.52 -37.15
C THR A 219 34.63 -11.00 -37.22
N ASP A 220 35.43 -10.23 -36.49
CA ASP A 220 36.34 -10.34 -35.35
C ASP A 220 36.67 -8.88 -34.97
N THR A 221 36.98 -8.57 -33.70
CA THR A 221 38.15 -7.74 -33.27
C THR A 221 38.22 -7.69 -31.73
N SER A 222 38.94 -8.67 -31.18
CA SER A 222 39.82 -8.68 -30.00
C SER A 222 39.48 -7.98 -28.66
N ASN A 223 39.46 -8.85 -27.64
CA ASN A 223 40.09 -8.75 -26.31
C ASN A 223 39.42 -7.94 -25.20
N THR A 224 38.62 -8.62 -24.35
CA THR A 224 39.01 -8.97 -22.97
C THR A 224 38.06 -10.06 -22.46
N SER A 225 38.66 -11.13 -21.93
CA SER A 225 37.99 -12.26 -21.29
C SER A 225 37.10 -11.81 -20.12
N ASN A 226 35.82 -12.20 -20.13
CA ASN A 226 35.17 -12.91 -19.02
C ASN A 226 33.76 -13.36 -19.45
N THR A 227 33.51 -14.65 -19.20
CA THR A 227 32.32 -15.44 -19.49
C THR A 227 31.04 -14.77 -19.00
N THR A 228 30.28 -14.13 -19.90
CA THR A 228 28.91 -13.67 -19.66
C THR A 228 27.94 -14.81 -19.91
N GLU A 229 27.89 -15.77 -18.98
CA GLU A 229 26.60 -16.41 -18.74
C GLU A 229 25.64 -15.34 -18.18
N PRO A 230 24.35 -15.35 -18.53
CA PRO A 230 23.38 -14.46 -17.89
C PRO A 230 23.38 -14.78 -16.39
N MET A 231 24.03 -13.92 -15.59
CA MET A 231 24.06 -14.07 -14.14
C MET A 231 22.62 -14.15 -13.66
N LYS A 232 22.28 -15.27 -13.04
CA LYS A 232 20.95 -15.48 -12.45
C LYS A 232 20.68 -14.29 -11.51
N PRO A 233 19.49 -13.68 -11.56
CA PRO A 233 19.18 -12.56 -10.69
C PRO A 233 19.35 -12.98 -9.22
N SER A 234 20.02 -12.14 -8.43
CA SER A 234 20.18 -12.42 -7.00
C SER A 234 18.82 -12.57 -6.34
N LYS A 235 18.64 -13.68 -5.62
CA LYS A 235 17.41 -13.96 -4.88
C LYS A 235 17.24 -13.06 -3.66
N VAL A 236 18.32 -12.47 -3.14
CA VAL A 236 18.27 -11.51 -2.03
C VAL A 236 18.65 -10.12 -2.54
N VAL A 237 17.84 -9.12 -2.19
CA VAL A 237 18.03 -7.73 -2.62
C VAL A 237 17.76 -6.77 -1.47
N PHE A 238 18.68 -5.84 -1.24
CA PHE A 238 18.48 -4.71 -0.33
C PHE A 238 17.70 -3.60 -1.02
N ARG A 239 16.65 -3.08 -0.39
CA ARG A 239 15.82 -1.97 -0.87
C ARG A 239 16.03 -0.76 0.04
N LEU A 240 16.81 0.20 -0.42
CA LEU A 240 17.07 1.44 0.30
C LEU A 240 15.95 2.44 -0.02
N GLY A 241 15.27 2.94 1.01
CA GLY A 241 14.25 3.98 0.87
C GLY A 241 14.67 5.27 1.59
N SER A 242 14.42 6.42 0.98
CA SER A 242 14.60 7.74 1.64
C SER A 242 13.30 8.17 2.32
N GLN A 243 13.41 8.61 3.58
CA GLN A 243 12.29 9.24 4.30
C GLN A 243 12.14 10.72 3.94
N ARG A 244 13.22 11.36 3.47
CA ARG A 244 13.23 12.79 3.13
C ARG A 244 12.79 13.07 1.70
N VAL A 245 13.12 12.19 0.76
CA VAL A 245 12.74 12.32 -0.66
C VAL A 245 11.74 11.24 -0.99
N ILE A 246 10.47 11.62 -1.09
CA ILE A 246 9.36 10.71 -1.38
C ILE A 246 9.63 10.00 -2.72
N GLY A 247 9.49 8.67 -2.72
CA GLY A 247 9.67 7.84 -3.91
C GLY A 247 11.12 7.55 -4.30
N ALA A 248 12.11 8.11 -3.61
CA ALA A 248 13.51 7.73 -3.82
C ALA A 248 13.75 6.32 -3.25
N ILE A 249 13.95 5.36 -4.16
CA ILE A 249 14.22 3.96 -3.83
C ILE A 249 15.41 3.47 -4.66
N ARG A 250 16.30 2.70 -4.03
CA ARG A 250 17.40 2.02 -4.71
C ARG A 250 17.42 0.55 -4.32
N TYR A 251 17.47 -0.33 -5.31
CA TYR A 251 17.65 -1.77 -5.13
C TYR A 251 19.12 -2.14 -5.31
N ILE A 252 19.66 -2.94 -4.39
CA ILE A 252 21.04 -3.42 -4.41
C ILE A 252 21.02 -4.95 -4.25
N PRO A 253 21.31 -5.69 -5.32
CA PRO A 253 21.47 -7.14 -5.26
C PRO A 253 22.58 -7.55 -4.28
N LEU A 254 22.38 -8.68 -3.56
CA LEU A 254 23.37 -9.19 -2.60
C LEU A 254 24.73 -9.49 -3.24
N ASP A 255 24.77 -9.91 -4.50
CA ASP A 255 26.01 -10.18 -5.23
C ASP A 255 26.85 -8.92 -5.52
N GLU A 256 26.22 -7.74 -5.54
CA GLU A 256 26.86 -6.43 -5.64
C GLU A 256 27.25 -5.81 -4.27
N CYS A 257 26.88 -6.48 -3.17
CA CYS A 257 27.00 -5.96 -1.82
C CYS A 257 27.27 -7.10 -0.82
N ARG A 258 28.49 -7.64 -0.85
CA ARG A 258 28.88 -8.86 -0.15
C ARG A 258 29.42 -8.61 1.25
N SER A 259 29.61 -7.36 1.63
CA SER A 259 30.10 -6.97 2.94
C SER A 259 29.27 -5.85 3.54
N ARG A 260 29.27 -5.77 4.88
CA ARG A 260 28.72 -4.63 5.62
C ARG A 260 29.29 -3.32 5.11
N LYS A 261 30.61 -3.24 4.88
CA LYS A 261 31.27 -2.03 4.36
C LYS A 261 30.63 -1.57 3.04
N GLU A 262 30.46 -2.48 2.09
CA GLU A 262 29.84 -2.15 0.80
C GLU A 262 28.38 -1.69 0.95
N LEU A 263 27.62 -2.29 1.87
CA LEU A 263 26.25 -1.88 2.16
C LEU A 263 26.22 -0.45 2.69
N PHE A 264 27.07 -0.14 3.66
CA PHE A 264 27.18 1.19 4.26
C PHE A 264 27.69 2.23 3.26
N ASP A 265 28.68 1.90 2.43
CA ASP A 265 29.20 2.82 1.40
C ASP A 265 28.09 3.18 0.39
N LYS A 266 27.33 2.19 -0.09
CA LYS A 266 26.22 2.42 -1.04
C LYS A 266 25.04 3.13 -0.38
N ALA A 267 24.73 2.82 0.88
CA ALA A 267 23.71 3.50 1.65
C ALA A 267 24.09 4.96 1.87
N THR A 268 25.33 5.23 2.30
CA THR A 268 25.87 6.58 2.46
C THR A 268 25.73 7.37 1.18
N ALA A 269 26.18 6.83 0.05
CA ALA A 269 26.04 7.50 -1.25
C ALA A 269 24.58 7.79 -1.63
N PHE A 270 23.66 6.86 -1.36
CA PHE A 270 22.24 7.05 -1.63
C PHE A 270 21.61 8.13 -0.72
N TYR A 271 21.81 8.03 0.58
CA TYR A 271 21.23 8.97 1.55
C TYR A 271 21.83 10.37 1.42
N GLN A 272 23.14 10.48 1.13
CA GLN A 272 23.79 11.77 0.88
C GLN A 272 23.34 12.45 -0.41
N ALA A 273 22.90 11.67 -1.42
CA ALA A 273 22.28 12.22 -2.62
C ALA A 273 20.91 12.84 -2.32
N CYS A 274 20.20 12.33 -1.31
CA CYS A 274 18.94 12.90 -0.82
C CYS A 274 19.14 14.04 0.20
N ASP A 275 20.17 13.94 1.05
CA ASP A 275 20.47 14.86 2.13
C ASP A 275 21.98 14.93 2.37
N ARG A 276 22.64 16.01 1.97
CA ARG A 276 24.10 16.14 1.98
C ARG A 276 24.72 15.96 3.37
N ASP A 277 23.97 16.26 4.43
CA ASP A 277 24.44 16.19 5.81
C ASP A 277 24.14 14.84 6.49
N ALA A 278 23.57 13.89 5.75
CA ALA A 278 23.23 12.56 6.28
C ALA A 278 24.49 11.78 6.71
N GLN A 279 24.51 11.38 7.99
CA GLN A 279 25.54 10.51 8.57
C GLN A 279 25.00 9.11 8.80
N VAL A 280 25.36 8.17 7.91
CA VAL A 280 24.86 6.79 7.95
C VAL A 280 25.71 5.92 8.87
N LYS A 281 25.42 5.97 10.18
CA LYS A 281 26.10 5.15 11.20
C LYS A 281 25.33 3.89 11.60
N ILE A 282 24.01 3.93 11.44
CA ILE A 282 23.10 2.85 11.81
C ILE A 282 22.09 2.66 10.68
N LEU A 283 21.95 1.42 10.22
CA LEU A 283 20.94 1.00 9.26
C LEU A 283 19.91 0.14 9.97
N ALA A 284 18.64 0.50 9.85
CA ALA A 284 17.54 -0.33 10.26
C ALA A 284 17.10 -1.19 9.06
N CYS A 285 17.21 -2.50 9.20
CA CYS A 285 16.95 -3.49 8.17
C CYS A 285 15.75 -4.35 8.56
N GLN A 286 14.83 -4.61 7.63
CA GLN A 286 13.70 -5.50 7.85
C GLN A 286 13.57 -6.44 6.66
N ILE A 287 13.56 -7.75 6.91
CA ILE A 287 13.21 -8.71 5.87
C ILE A 287 11.71 -8.56 5.60
N SER A 288 11.32 -8.27 4.36
CA SER A 288 9.95 -7.87 4.01
C SER A 288 8.87 -8.91 4.33
N THR A 289 9.24 -10.16 4.57
CA THR A 289 8.34 -11.26 4.99
C THR A 289 8.29 -11.48 6.49
N GLN A 290 9.13 -10.77 7.25
CA GLN A 290 9.23 -10.87 8.71
C GLN A 290 8.88 -9.54 9.37
N ARG A 291 8.50 -9.62 10.64
CA ARG A 291 8.16 -8.44 11.45
C ARG A 291 9.34 -7.90 12.26
N GLU A 292 10.41 -8.68 12.35
CA GLU A 292 11.60 -8.32 13.14
C GLU A 292 12.44 -7.27 12.42
N GLN A 293 12.94 -6.30 13.18
CA GLN A 293 13.81 -5.25 12.69
C GLN A 293 15.23 -5.49 13.22
N HIS A 294 16.18 -5.54 12.31
CA HIS A 294 17.59 -5.74 12.59
C HIS A 294 18.30 -4.39 12.48
N TYR A 295 19.05 -4.03 13.51
CA TYR A 295 19.89 -2.83 13.48
C TYR A 295 21.31 -3.26 13.13
N LEU A 296 21.85 -2.67 12.07
CA LEU A 296 23.24 -2.84 11.67
C LEU A 296 24.03 -1.60 12.09
N PHE A 297 25.12 -1.80 12.82
CA PHE A 297 26.07 -0.75 13.15
C PHE A 297 27.25 -0.75 12.17
N GLU A 298 27.77 0.43 11.86
CA GLU A 298 28.89 0.61 10.92
C GLU A 298 30.14 -0.20 11.31
N ASP A 299 30.34 -0.49 12.58
CA ASP A 299 31.51 -1.20 13.13
C ASP A 299 31.25 -2.69 13.44
N SER A 300 30.07 -3.23 13.11
CA SER A 300 29.68 -4.60 13.46
C SER A 300 29.42 -5.46 12.21
N ASP A 301 30.42 -6.26 11.81
CA ASP A 301 30.26 -7.21 10.69
C ASP A 301 29.37 -8.42 11.04
N GLY A 302 29.24 -8.75 12.33
CA GLY A 302 28.48 -9.91 12.80
C GLY A 302 26.98 -9.78 12.52
N GLU A 303 26.40 -8.61 12.76
CA GLU A 303 24.98 -8.34 12.53
C GLU A 303 24.61 -8.43 11.05
N PHE A 304 25.46 -7.90 10.17
CA PHE A 304 25.27 -8.00 8.73
C PHE A 304 25.27 -9.45 8.27
N ARG A 305 26.22 -10.25 8.76
CA ARG A 305 26.29 -11.67 8.43
C ARG A 305 25.05 -12.43 8.87
N LEU A 306 24.59 -12.22 10.11
CA LEU A 306 23.40 -12.87 10.63
C LEU A 306 22.14 -12.51 9.82
N LEU A 307 21.97 -11.23 9.46
CA LEU A 307 20.88 -10.79 8.60
C LEU A 307 20.90 -11.48 7.23
N VAL A 308 22.07 -11.58 6.61
CA VAL A 308 22.23 -12.23 5.30
C VAL A 308 21.98 -13.74 5.41
N GLU A 309 22.51 -14.41 6.43
CA GLU A 309 22.28 -15.83 6.69
C GLU A 309 20.79 -16.12 6.89
N GLN A 310 20.09 -15.28 7.66
CA GLN A 310 18.64 -15.36 7.88
C GLN A 310 17.86 -15.15 6.58
N ALA A 311 18.22 -14.14 5.79
CA ALA A 311 17.57 -13.89 4.49
C ALA A 311 17.78 -15.05 3.52
N LEU A 312 19.00 -15.60 3.45
CA LEU A 312 19.33 -16.75 2.60
C LEU A 312 18.59 -18.02 3.04
N GLY A 313 18.38 -18.23 4.34
CA GLY A 313 17.58 -19.36 4.85
C GLY A 313 16.11 -19.33 4.43
N LEU A 314 15.60 -18.18 3.97
CA LEU A 314 14.21 -18.04 3.48
C LEU A 314 14.08 -18.23 1.97
N VAL A 315 15.19 -18.24 1.25
CA VAL A 315 15.25 -18.30 -0.22
C VAL A 315 14.66 -19.59 -0.79
N ASP A 316 14.66 -20.67 -0.02
CA ASP A 316 14.09 -21.96 -0.46
C ASP A 316 12.55 -21.93 -0.52
N ASN A 317 11.91 -20.96 0.14
CA ASN A 317 10.45 -20.82 0.19
C ASN A 317 9.92 -19.70 -0.71
N LEU A 318 10.78 -18.82 -1.21
CA LEU A 318 10.40 -17.58 -1.90
C LEU A 318 11.33 -17.30 -3.08
N ASP A 319 10.75 -16.92 -4.22
CA ASP A 319 11.51 -16.60 -5.43
C ASP A 319 12.47 -15.43 -5.23
N ARG A 320 12.11 -14.48 -4.36
CA ARG A 320 12.92 -13.31 -4.03
C ARG A 320 12.65 -12.80 -2.62
N ILE A 321 13.72 -12.54 -1.90
CA ILE A 321 13.74 -11.91 -0.58
C ILE A 321 14.16 -10.46 -0.74
N VAL A 322 13.36 -9.56 -0.18
CA VAL A 322 13.67 -8.13 -0.09
C VAL A 322 13.99 -7.80 1.36
N ILE A 323 15.08 -7.05 1.55
CA ILE A 323 15.48 -6.49 2.83
C ILE A 323 15.29 -4.98 2.72
N ASP A 324 14.27 -4.44 3.37
CA ASP A 324 14.02 -3.01 3.45
C ASP A 324 15.09 -2.37 4.35
N VAL A 325 15.79 -1.36 3.84
CA VAL A 325 16.90 -0.66 4.51
C VAL A 325 16.54 0.81 4.67
N LEU A 326 16.61 1.29 5.91
CA LEU A 326 16.36 2.67 6.30
C LEU A 326 17.54 3.20 7.12
N HIS A 327 17.93 4.44 6.89
CA HIS A 327 18.88 5.15 7.74
C HIS A 327 18.19 5.65 9.01
N VAL A 328 18.79 5.40 10.17
CA VAL A 328 18.30 5.93 11.45
C VAL A 328 18.81 7.36 11.62
N LEU A 329 17.90 8.33 11.55
CA LEU A 329 18.21 9.73 11.83
C LEU A 329 18.57 9.88 13.32
N GLN A 330 19.79 10.31 13.60
CA GLN A 330 20.16 10.76 14.94
C GLN A 330 19.63 12.18 15.12
N ALA A 331 18.75 12.37 16.10
CA ALA A 331 18.14 13.66 16.45
C ALA A 331 19.15 14.63 17.06
#